data_AF-A0A0U1QL79-F1
#
_entry.id   AF-A0A0U1QL79-F1
#
_cell.length_a   1.000
_cell.length_b   1.000
_cell.length_c   1.000
_cell.angle_alpha   90.00
_cell.angle_beta   90.00
_cell.angle_gamma   90.00
#
_symmetry.space_group_name_H-M   'P 1'
#
loop_
_entity.id
_entity.type
_entity.pdbx_description
1 polymer ?
#
loop_
_entity_poly.entity_id
_entity_poly.type
_entity_poly.pdbx_seq_one_letter_code
_entity_poly.pdbx_strand_id
1 'polypeptide(L)'
;MIELDLFHQDGKKSGFNIIKGDSTKGHGGFGAGLVNLDNMTPVIIDVAAGKAEVDMGALHARSDVERRIRFSANKADLQGGGKKYWLVWINTEVTKEGPRYAGAAAAEMIIHREIKRGYKVLADHVNKMDKALKGNVILEAMDMPSKKVLRDFLRQVAPEQWERANPELKAQLAFE
;
A
#
# COMPACT_ATOMS: atom_id res chain seq x y z
N MET A 1 -8.62 -29.01 38.09
CA MET A 1 -9.38 -27.78 37.80
C MET A 1 -8.40 -26.63 37.94
N ILE A 2 -7.73 -26.28 36.84
CA ILE A 2 -6.98 -25.03 36.71
C ILE A 2 -7.44 -24.48 35.37
N GLU A 3 -8.32 -23.52 35.47
CA GLU A 3 -8.84 -22.68 34.41
C GLU A 3 -7.70 -21.74 34.01
N LEU A 4 -7.22 -21.84 32.76
CA LEU A 4 -6.40 -20.80 32.16
C LEU A 4 -6.91 -20.57 30.73
N ASP A 5 -8.03 -19.88 30.69
CA ASP A 5 -8.52 -19.20 29.50
C ASP A 5 -7.70 -17.89 29.38
N LEU A 6 -6.65 -17.92 28.55
CA LEU A 6 -5.81 -16.75 28.29
C LEU A 6 -5.73 -16.53 26.77
N PHE A 7 -6.80 -15.92 26.26
CA PHE A 7 -6.88 -15.18 25.01
C PHE A 7 -6.57 -15.96 23.71
N HIS A 8 -7.53 -16.78 23.29
CA HIS A 8 -7.77 -16.99 21.87
C HIS A 8 -8.53 -15.78 21.29
N GLN A 9 -7.82 -14.91 20.57
CA GLN A 9 -8.40 -14.13 19.48
C GLN A 9 -7.31 -13.57 18.54
N ASP A 10 -6.70 -14.40 17.69
CA ASP A 10 -5.87 -13.93 16.57
C ASP A 10 -6.76 -13.44 15.40
N GLY A 11 -7.64 -12.49 15.71
CA GLY A 11 -8.24 -11.63 14.72
C GLY A 11 -7.25 -10.53 14.36
N LYS A 12 -6.33 -10.81 13.42
CA LYS A 12 -5.50 -9.77 12.79
C LYS A 12 -6.43 -8.65 12.32
N LYS A 13 -6.51 -7.57 13.11
CA LYS A 13 -7.19 -6.34 12.71
C LYS A 13 -6.51 -5.88 11.42
N SER A 14 -7.27 -5.85 10.34
CA SER A 14 -6.81 -5.37 9.05
C SER A 14 -6.18 -3.99 9.24
N GLY A 15 -4.87 -3.87 9.00
CA GLY A 15 -4.15 -2.58 9.07
C GLY A 15 -4.57 -1.61 7.96
N PHE A 16 -5.47 -2.04 7.08
CA PHE A 16 -6.05 -1.25 6.01
C PHE A 16 -6.94 -0.14 6.57
N ASN A 17 -6.89 1.05 5.97
CA ASN A 17 -7.86 2.10 6.27
C ASN A 17 -9.21 1.69 5.67
N ILE A 18 -9.99 0.93 6.44
CA ILE A 18 -11.36 0.55 6.07
C ILE A 18 -12.30 1.64 6.57
N ILE A 19 -12.81 2.46 5.64
CA ILE A 19 -13.81 3.48 5.94
C ILE A 19 -15.12 2.77 6.35
N LYS A 20 -15.47 2.84 7.64
CA LYS A 20 -16.73 2.29 8.16
C LYS A 20 -17.85 3.30 7.96
N GLY A 21 -18.69 3.11 6.94
CA GLY A 21 -20.12 3.47 6.83
C GLY A 21 -20.65 4.88 7.14
N ASP A 22 -19.95 5.75 7.87
CA ASP A 22 -20.45 7.04 8.38
C ASP A 22 -19.54 8.22 8.00
N SER A 23 -18.92 8.16 6.81
CA SER A 23 -18.08 9.25 6.28
C SER A 23 -18.83 10.20 5.35
N THR A 24 -20.17 10.21 5.40
CA THR A 24 -21.01 11.15 4.62
C THR A 24 -21.07 12.56 5.23
N LYS A 25 -20.40 12.79 6.37
CA LYS A 25 -20.23 14.14 6.93
C LYS A 25 -19.09 14.87 6.22
N GLY A 26 -19.47 15.63 5.20
CA GLY A 26 -18.59 16.58 4.53
C GLY A 26 -17.94 17.53 5.53
N HIS A 27 -16.63 17.73 5.37
CA HIS A 27 -15.93 18.92 5.82
C HIS A 27 -15.24 19.54 4.60
N GLY A 28 -16.01 20.32 3.84
CA GLY A 28 -15.44 21.44 3.11
C GLY A 28 -15.13 22.55 4.11
N GLY A 29 -13.90 22.61 4.62
CA GLY A 29 -13.49 23.69 5.52
C GLY A 29 -12.14 23.44 6.21
N PHE A 30 -11.20 24.37 5.95
CA PHE A 30 -9.79 24.46 6.36
C PHE A 30 -8.77 23.54 5.65
N GLY A 31 -7.99 24.16 4.76
CA GLY A 31 -6.82 23.55 4.11
C GLY A 31 -7.02 23.19 2.63
N ALA A 32 -7.47 24.14 1.80
CA ALA A 32 -7.66 24.00 0.34
C ALA A 32 -6.35 23.76 -0.47
N GLY A 33 -5.35 23.15 0.16
CA GLY A 33 -4.09 22.68 -0.41
C GLY A 33 -3.43 21.57 0.42
N LEU A 34 -4.10 21.03 1.46
CA LEU A 34 -3.61 19.90 2.23
C LEU A 34 -4.21 18.61 1.66
N VAL A 35 -3.35 17.71 1.22
CA VAL A 35 -3.75 16.38 0.74
C VAL A 35 -4.30 15.59 1.93
N ASN A 36 -5.60 15.27 1.92
CA ASN A 36 -6.20 14.34 2.88
C ASN A 36 -5.80 12.90 2.48
N LEU A 37 -5.15 12.19 3.41
CA LEU A 37 -4.63 10.83 3.22
C LEU A 37 -5.45 9.76 3.95
N ASP A 38 -6.60 10.11 4.53
CA ASP A 38 -7.45 9.20 5.32
C ASP A 38 -7.86 7.96 4.50
N ASN A 39 -7.99 8.15 3.19
CA ASN A 39 -8.38 7.12 2.23
C ASN A 39 -7.20 6.34 1.64
N MET A 40 -5.96 6.66 2.02
CA MET A 40 -4.75 6.07 1.48
C MET A 40 -4.21 4.98 2.40
N THR A 41 -4.07 3.78 1.87
CA THR A 41 -3.41 2.66 2.52
C THR A 41 -2.13 2.29 1.76
N PRO A 42 -0.93 2.51 2.34
CA PRO A 42 0.31 1.94 1.82
C PRO A 42 0.37 0.42 2.01
N VAL A 43 0.59 -0.30 0.92
CA VAL A 43 0.89 -1.73 0.92
C VAL A 43 2.33 -1.94 0.47
N ILE A 44 3.14 -2.57 1.30
CA ILE A 44 4.51 -2.94 0.97
C ILE A 44 4.53 -4.38 0.47
N ILE A 45 5.14 -4.59 -0.69
CA ILE A 45 5.37 -5.93 -1.25
C ILE A 45 6.86 -6.22 -1.23
N ASP A 46 7.20 -7.29 -0.54
CA ASP A 46 8.51 -7.91 -0.59
C ASP A 46 8.59 -8.86 -1.79
N VAL A 47 9.30 -8.43 -2.84
CA VAL A 47 9.33 -9.16 -4.12
C VAL A 47 9.93 -10.55 -3.97
N ALA A 48 11.01 -10.67 -3.20
CA ALA A 48 11.69 -11.97 -3.03
C ALA A 48 10.92 -12.91 -2.10
N ALA A 49 10.27 -12.38 -1.06
CA ALA A 49 9.47 -13.20 -0.15
C ALA A 49 8.07 -13.52 -0.68
N GLY A 50 7.59 -12.79 -1.70
CA GLY A 50 6.23 -12.94 -2.23
C GLY A 50 5.16 -12.57 -1.21
N LYS A 51 5.41 -11.55 -0.38
CA LYS A 51 4.53 -11.15 0.72
C LYS A 51 4.12 -9.69 0.60
N ALA A 52 2.85 -9.42 0.87
CA ALA A 52 2.30 -8.07 0.99
C ALA A 52 1.84 -7.81 2.42
N GLU A 53 2.05 -6.59 2.90
CA GLU A 53 1.58 -6.12 4.20
C GLU A 53 1.17 -4.65 4.13
N VAL A 54 0.20 -4.26 4.96
CA VAL A 54 -0.06 -2.85 5.18
C VAL A 54 0.97 -2.29 6.16
N ASP A 55 1.61 -1.18 5.80
CA ASP A 55 2.50 -0.46 6.70
C ASP A 55 2.19 1.05 6.65
N MET A 56 1.29 1.48 7.55
CA MET A 56 0.90 2.89 7.68
C MET A 56 2.07 3.83 8.00
N GLY A 57 3.20 3.30 8.51
CA GLY A 57 4.42 4.07 8.71
C GLY A 57 4.98 4.63 7.41
N ALA A 58 4.74 3.97 6.27
CA ALA A 58 5.24 4.40 4.97
C ALA A 58 4.71 5.77 4.52
N LEU A 59 3.52 6.20 5.00
CA LEU A 59 2.98 7.53 4.73
C LEU A 59 3.94 8.66 5.18
N HIS A 60 4.74 8.40 6.21
CA HIS A 60 5.65 9.38 6.79
C HIS A 60 7.12 8.95 6.72
N ALA A 61 7.47 8.02 5.82
CA ALA A 61 8.80 7.42 5.72
C ALA A 61 9.29 6.75 7.02
N ARG A 62 8.36 6.16 7.78
CA ARG A 62 8.57 5.49 9.07
C ARG A 62 8.19 4.02 9.04
N SER A 63 8.05 3.43 7.86
CA SER A 63 7.85 1.99 7.70
C SER A 63 9.00 1.19 8.32
N ASP A 64 8.74 -0.02 8.81
CA ASP A 64 9.77 -0.91 9.34
C ASP A 64 10.82 -1.30 8.30
N VAL A 65 10.46 -1.27 7.01
CA VAL A 65 11.44 -1.47 5.93
C VAL A 65 12.30 -0.24 5.69
N GLU A 66 11.74 0.97 5.87
CA GLU A 66 12.41 2.24 5.61
C GLU A 66 13.25 2.75 6.79
N ARG A 67 12.88 2.41 8.02
CA ARG A 67 13.55 2.91 9.23
C ARG A 67 15.05 2.58 9.22
N ARG A 68 15.86 3.57 9.61
CA ARG A 68 17.33 3.49 9.72
C ARG A 68 18.06 3.25 8.39
N ILE A 69 17.41 3.53 7.26
CA ILE A 69 18.00 3.46 5.93
C ILE A 69 18.24 4.88 5.39
N ARG A 70 19.44 5.14 4.86
CA ARG A 70 19.71 6.39 4.13
C ARG A 70 19.40 6.17 2.65
N PHE A 71 18.33 6.82 2.19
CA PHE A 71 17.87 6.73 0.80
C PHE A 71 18.64 7.66 -0.13
N SER A 72 18.76 7.22 -1.38
CA SER A 72 19.33 7.95 -2.52
C SER A 72 18.54 7.64 -3.79
N ALA A 73 18.60 8.54 -4.77
CA ALA A 73 18.07 8.30 -6.11
C ALA A 73 19.08 7.60 -7.04
N ASN A 74 20.27 7.27 -6.55
CA ASN A 74 21.30 6.56 -7.32
C ASN A 74 21.38 5.07 -6.90
N LYS A 75 21.09 4.15 -7.83
CA LYS A 75 21.19 2.70 -7.56
C LYS A 75 22.63 2.26 -7.26
N ALA A 76 23.65 2.98 -7.73
CA ALA A 76 25.05 2.65 -7.46
C ALA A 76 25.39 2.68 -5.95
N ASP A 77 24.67 3.50 -5.16
CA ASP A 77 24.86 3.59 -3.70
C ASP A 77 24.52 2.30 -2.96
N LEU A 78 23.82 1.37 -3.63
CA LEU A 78 23.52 0.04 -3.11
C LEU A 78 24.66 -0.96 -3.28
N GLN A 79 25.71 -0.61 -4.05
CA GLN A 79 26.87 -1.48 -4.28
C GLN A 79 26.49 -2.86 -4.86
N GLY A 80 25.50 -2.89 -5.76
CA GLY A 80 25.04 -4.11 -6.42
C GLY A 80 24.18 -5.04 -5.57
N GLY A 81 23.99 -4.74 -4.28
CA GLY A 81 23.17 -5.53 -3.37
C GLY A 81 21.79 -4.92 -3.07
N GLY A 82 21.12 -5.52 -2.10
CA GLY A 82 19.85 -5.06 -1.58
C GLY A 82 18.64 -5.80 -2.15
N LYS A 83 17.53 -5.60 -1.47
CA LYS A 83 16.28 -6.32 -1.69
C LYS A 83 15.22 -5.40 -2.27
N LYS A 84 14.58 -5.82 -3.36
CA LYS A 84 13.55 -5.04 -4.04
C LYS A 84 12.22 -5.15 -3.31
N TYR A 85 11.54 -4.02 -3.20
CA TYR A 85 10.20 -3.88 -2.69
C TYR A 85 9.37 -3.00 -3.62
N TRP A 86 8.05 -3.21 -3.60
CA TRP A 86 7.09 -2.25 -4.10
C TRP A 86 6.43 -1.55 -2.92
N LEU A 87 6.33 -0.22 -2.97
CA LEU A 87 5.37 0.52 -2.15
C LEU A 87 4.18 0.85 -3.04
N VAL A 88 3.03 0.24 -2.75
CA VAL A 88 1.80 0.41 -3.51
C VAL A 88 0.84 1.28 -2.70
N TRP A 89 0.50 2.44 -3.25
CA TRP A 89 -0.48 3.35 -2.70
C TRP A 89 -1.87 2.88 -3.11
N ILE A 90 -2.68 2.39 -2.16
CA ILE A 90 -4.06 1.96 -2.42
C ILE A 90 -5.02 3.00 -1.88
N ASN A 91 -5.80 3.61 -2.77
CA ASN A 91 -6.86 4.54 -2.40
C ASN A 91 -8.20 3.81 -2.26
N THR A 92 -8.96 4.11 -1.22
CA THR A 92 -10.33 3.60 -1.01
C THR A 92 -11.35 4.74 -1.00
N GLU A 93 -12.54 4.49 -1.52
CA GLU A 93 -13.65 5.45 -1.45
C GLU A 93 -14.93 4.75 -1.01
N VAL A 94 -15.91 5.51 -0.50
CA VAL A 94 -17.25 5.01 -0.20
C VAL A 94 -18.20 5.51 -1.28
N THR A 95 -18.85 4.58 -1.95
CA THR A 95 -19.90 4.85 -2.95
C THR A 95 -21.28 4.49 -2.39
N LYS A 96 -22.33 4.72 -3.19
CA LYS A 96 -23.69 4.25 -2.85
C LYS A 96 -23.77 2.72 -2.69
N GLU A 97 -22.90 1.99 -3.37
CA GLU A 97 -22.82 0.52 -3.33
C GLU A 97 -21.88 0.01 -2.22
N GLY A 98 -21.29 0.93 -1.45
CA GLY A 98 -20.37 0.63 -0.36
C GLY A 98 -18.91 1.00 -0.67
N PRO A 99 -17.98 0.64 0.23
CA PRO A 99 -16.55 0.92 0.05
C PRO A 99 -15.96 0.10 -1.10
N ARG A 100 -14.96 0.68 -1.78
CA ARG A 100 -14.23 0.07 -2.89
C ARG A 100 -12.78 0.55 -2.96
N TYR A 101 -11.93 -0.23 -3.63
CA TYR A 101 -10.62 0.25 -4.08
C TYR A 101 -10.79 1.18 -5.28
N ALA A 102 -10.45 2.46 -5.10
CA ALA A 102 -10.71 3.53 -6.07
C ALA A 102 -9.52 3.78 -7.02
N GLY A 103 -8.29 3.59 -6.53
CA GLY A 103 -7.06 3.83 -7.29
C GLY A 103 -5.88 3.09 -6.67
N ALA A 104 -4.84 2.87 -7.47
CA ALA A 104 -3.64 2.16 -7.03
C ALA A 104 -2.40 2.59 -7.81
N ALA A 105 -1.28 2.88 -7.16
CA ALA A 105 -0.05 3.18 -7.88
C ALA A 105 1.17 2.60 -7.16
N ALA A 106 2.05 1.93 -7.90
CA ALA A 106 3.24 1.30 -7.36
C ALA A 106 4.51 2.13 -7.65
N ALA A 107 5.34 2.27 -6.64
CA ALA A 107 6.66 2.88 -6.71
C ALA A 107 7.74 1.91 -6.21
N GLU A 108 8.86 1.83 -6.93
CA GLU A 108 9.97 0.93 -6.61
C GLU A 108 10.79 1.47 -5.43
N MET A 109 11.22 0.58 -4.55
CA MET A 109 12.32 0.85 -3.63
C MET A 109 13.22 -0.38 -3.50
N ILE A 110 14.51 -0.17 -3.23
CA ILE A 110 15.46 -1.26 -2.98
C ILE A 110 16.19 -0.94 -1.67
N ILE A 111 16.33 -1.93 -0.80
CA ILE A 111 16.88 -1.74 0.54
C ILE A 111 18.04 -2.70 0.76
N HIS A 112 19.23 -2.15 0.95
CA HIS A 112 20.43 -2.88 1.31
C HIS A 112 20.72 -2.66 2.80
N ARG A 113 20.14 -3.53 3.63
CA ARG A 113 20.18 -3.40 5.10
C ARG A 113 21.59 -3.50 5.68
N GLU A 114 22.45 -4.34 5.10
CA GLU A 114 23.83 -4.57 5.57
C GLU A 114 24.65 -3.26 5.62
N ILE A 115 24.54 -2.43 4.58
CA ILE A 115 25.23 -1.14 4.49
C ILE A 115 24.31 0.05 4.82
N LYS A 116 23.08 -0.19 5.29
CA LYS A 116 22.06 0.81 5.63
C LYS A 116 21.78 1.83 4.50
N ARG A 117 21.82 1.37 3.26
CA ARG A 117 21.53 2.17 2.05
C ARG A 117 20.23 1.73 1.42
N GLY A 118 19.50 2.69 0.88
CA GLY A 118 18.27 2.46 0.14
C GLY A 118 18.26 3.26 -1.16
N TYR A 119 17.61 2.69 -2.17
CA TYR A 119 17.27 3.40 -3.39
C TYR A 119 15.78 3.70 -3.38
N LYS A 120 15.43 4.97 -3.60
CA LYS A 120 14.09 5.38 -4.02
C LYS A 120 14.15 6.76 -4.67
N VAL A 121 13.27 6.99 -5.64
CA VAL A 121 13.07 8.32 -6.21
C VAL A 121 11.88 8.96 -5.49
N LEU A 122 12.15 9.85 -4.53
CA LEU A 122 11.11 10.43 -3.69
C LEU A 122 10.01 11.15 -4.49
N ALA A 123 10.39 11.88 -5.55
CA ALA A 123 9.44 12.56 -6.43
C ALA A 123 8.48 11.57 -7.12
N ASP A 124 8.98 10.41 -7.55
CA ASP A 124 8.13 9.37 -8.13
C ASP A 124 7.16 8.81 -7.10
N HIS A 125 7.62 8.50 -5.89
CA HIS A 125 6.76 8.00 -4.81
C HIS A 125 5.62 8.96 -4.48
N VAL A 126 5.90 10.26 -4.35
CA VAL A 126 4.88 11.30 -4.08
C VAL A 126 3.92 11.44 -5.26
N ASN A 127 4.43 11.45 -6.50
CA ASN A 127 3.59 11.55 -7.71
C ASN A 127 2.67 10.33 -7.85
N LYS A 128 3.15 9.13 -7.54
CA LYS A 128 2.35 7.90 -7.57
C LYS A 128 1.26 7.95 -6.50
N MET A 129 1.57 8.42 -5.30
CA MET A 129 0.59 8.62 -4.24
C MET A 129 -0.52 9.59 -4.67
N ASP A 130 -0.17 10.77 -5.20
CA ASP A 130 -1.13 11.76 -5.70
C ASP A 130 -2.03 11.20 -6.82
N LYS A 131 -1.44 10.46 -7.77
CA LYS A 131 -2.21 9.82 -8.84
C LYS A 131 -3.18 8.76 -8.31
N ALA A 132 -2.75 7.94 -7.35
CA ALA A 132 -3.61 6.94 -6.71
C ALA A 132 -4.78 7.59 -5.96
N LEU A 133 -4.54 8.70 -5.23
CA LEU A 133 -5.60 9.47 -4.57
C LEU A 133 -6.65 10.00 -5.56
N LYS A 134 -6.21 10.35 -6.78
CA LYS A 134 -7.09 10.77 -7.88
C LYS A 134 -7.77 9.60 -8.62
N GLY A 135 -7.65 8.37 -8.11
CA GLY A 135 -8.30 7.19 -8.68
C GLY A 135 -7.56 6.55 -9.86
N ASN A 136 -6.35 7.01 -10.19
CA ASN A 136 -5.57 6.41 -11.27
C ASN A 136 -5.04 5.03 -10.86
N VAL A 137 -4.87 4.15 -11.84
CA VAL A 137 -4.25 2.84 -11.68
C VAL A 137 -2.94 2.82 -12.46
N ILE A 138 -1.82 2.62 -11.77
CA ILE A 138 -0.48 2.71 -12.35
C ILE A 138 0.40 1.60 -11.79
N LEU A 139 0.24 0.40 -12.33
CA LEU A 139 0.93 -0.82 -11.89
C LEU A 139 1.80 -1.43 -13.00
N GLU A 140 1.98 -0.75 -14.13
CA GLU A 140 2.64 -1.29 -15.33
C GLU A 140 4.09 -1.72 -15.07
N ALA A 141 4.79 -1.00 -14.19
CA ALA A 141 6.17 -1.28 -13.82
C ALA A 141 6.34 -2.51 -12.92
N MET A 142 5.26 -3.00 -12.30
CA MET A 142 5.31 -4.18 -11.44
C MET A 142 5.52 -5.46 -12.26
N ASP A 143 6.38 -6.33 -11.76
CA ASP A 143 6.51 -7.69 -12.27
C ASP A 143 5.25 -8.53 -11.99
N MET A 144 5.03 -9.53 -12.84
CA MET A 144 3.85 -10.41 -12.77
C MET A 144 3.69 -11.12 -11.41
N PRO A 145 4.75 -11.70 -10.80
CA PRO A 145 4.65 -12.29 -9.47
C PRO A 145 4.18 -11.28 -8.41
N SER A 146 4.72 -10.06 -8.41
CA SER A 146 4.30 -9.01 -7.48
C SER A 146 2.87 -8.56 -7.70
N LYS A 147 2.39 -8.49 -8.95
CA LYS A 147 0.98 -8.20 -9.24
C LYS A 147 0.05 -9.30 -8.72
N LYS A 148 0.44 -10.57 -8.85
CA LYS A 148 -0.31 -11.70 -8.28
C LYS A 148 -0.41 -11.60 -6.76
N VAL A 149 0.71 -11.31 -6.09
CA VAL A 149 0.75 -11.08 -4.63
C VAL A 149 -0.20 -9.93 -4.23
N LEU A 150 -0.17 -8.81 -4.95
CA LEU A 150 -1.06 -7.67 -4.69
C LEU A 150 -2.53 -8.06 -4.84
N ARG A 151 -2.89 -8.71 -5.95
CA ARG A 151 -4.27 -9.16 -6.22
C ARG A 151 -4.79 -10.05 -5.10
N ASP A 152 -4.03 -11.09 -4.78
CA ASP A 152 -4.45 -12.10 -3.80
C ASP A 152 -4.57 -11.45 -2.41
N PHE A 153 -3.66 -10.54 -2.06
CA PHE A 153 -3.74 -9.74 -0.84
C PHE A 153 -4.99 -8.87 -0.76
N LEU A 154 -5.29 -8.07 -1.79
CA LEU A 154 -6.48 -7.20 -1.80
C LEU A 154 -7.78 -8.01 -1.72
N ARG A 155 -7.85 -9.14 -2.44
CA ARG A 155 -8.99 -10.06 -2.41
C ARG A 155 -9.19 -10.68 -1.03
N GLN A 156 -8.10 -11.05 -0.36
CA GLN A 156 -8.16 -11.66 0.97
C GLN A 156 -8.57 -10.65 2.05
N VAL A 157 -8.03 -9.43 1.99
CA VAL A 157 -8.22 -8.44 3.05
C VAL A 157 -9.62 -7.83 3.05
N ALA A 158 -10.17 -7.50 1.88
CA ALA A 158 -11.54 -6.99 1.77
C ALA A 158 -12.20 -7.47 0.46
N PRO A 159 -12.71 -8.72 0.43
CA PRO A 159 -13.31 -9.33 -0.77
C PRO A 159 -14.41 -8.46 -1.39
N GLU A 160 -15.27 -7.86 -0.56
CA GLU A 160 -16.36 -7.02 -1.07
C GLU A 160 -15.87 -5.71 -1.71
N GLN A 161 -14.80 -5.11 -1.18
CA GLN A 161 -14.19 -3.92 -1.81
C GLN A 161 -13.51 -4.28 -3.12
N TRP A 162 -12.92 -5.48 -3.20
CA TRP A 162 -12.36 -6.03 -4.43
C TRP A 162 -13.43 -6.23 -5.50
N GLU A 163 -14.61 -6.76 -5.14
CA GLU A 163 -15.67 -6.97 -6.12
C GLU A 163 -16.11 -5.67 -6.78
N ARG A 164 -16.18 -4.58 -6.00
CA ARG A 164 -16.51 -3.22 -6.45
C ARG A 164 -15.30 -2.40 -6.93
N ALA A 165 -14.10 -2.97 -6.98
CA ALA A 165 -12.87 -2.21 -7.25
C ALA A 165 -12.89 -1.48 -8.60
N ASN A 166 -11.99 -0.51 -8.75
CA ASN A 166 -11.71 0.16 -10.02
C ASN A 166 -11.58 -0.89 -11.15
N PRO A 167 -12.38 -0.81 -12.24
CA PRO A 167 -12.31 -1.77 -13.34
C PRO A 167 -10.90 -1.89 -13.94
N GLU A 168 -10.17 -0.79 -14.02
CA GLU A 168 -8.77 -0.79 -14.49
C GLU A 168 -7.86 -1.53 -13.51
N LEU A 169 -8.08 -1.39 -12.19
CA LEU A 169 -7.34 -2.15 -11.19
C LEU A 169 -7.59 -3.65 -11.33
N LYS A 170 -8.87 -4.05 -11.48
CA LYS A 170 -9.22 -5.46 -11.71
C LYS A 170 -8.59 -5.97 -13.00
N ALA A 171 -8.59 -5.17 -14.08
CA ALA A 171 -8.01 -5.53 -15.37
C ALA A 171 -6.48 -5.67 -15.31
N GLN A 172 -5.76 -4.70 -14.73
CA GLN A 172 -4.30 -4.77 -14.60
C GLN A 172 -3.82 -5.91 -13.68
N LEU A 173 -4.71 -6.43 -12.84
CA LEU A 173 -4.49 -7.55 -11.94
C LEU A 173 -5.22 -8.83 -12.37
N ALA A 174 -5.83 -8.86 -13.56
CA ALA A 174 -6.48 -10.06 -14.09
C ALA A 174 -5.41 -11.00 -14.66
N PHE A 175 -5.29 -12.18 -14.05
CA PHE A 175 -4.37 -13.23 -14.50
C PHE A 175 -5.07 -14.58 -14.33
N GLU A 176 -4.84 -15.47 -15.29
CA GLU A 176 -5.24 -16.89 -15.23
C GLU A 176 -4.51 -17.65 -14.10
#